data_AF-T1D086-F1
#
_entry.id   AF-T1D086-F1
#
_cell.length_a   1.000
_cell.length_b   1.000
_cell.length_c   1.000
_cell.angle_alpha   90.00
_cell.angle_beta   90.00
_cell.angle_gamma   90.00
#
_symmetry.space_group_name_H-M   'P 1'
#
loop_
_entity.id
_entity.type
_entity.pdbx_description
1 polymer ?
#
loop_
_entity_poly.entity_id
_entity_poly.type
_entity_poly.pdbx_seq_one_letter_code
_entity_poly.pdbx_strand_id
1 'polypeptide(L)'
;RANVHGNPHRVCGSRTQAGAERKRAHGELANQILGLGNVIQSETLSYLAFQKNYGKSVKVRAPGMFVEQLRRKAESAGGKLIDLHTWSLKMSQYDHTTGVFTKKPLSQRWHVLGDGSGVVQRDVYSAFLARCVM
;
A
#
# COMPACT_ATOMS: atom_id res chain seq x y z
N ARG A 1 49.74 39.05 -1.68
CA ARG A 1 48.73 38.92 -0.60
C ARG A 1 47.50 38.24 -1.19
N ALA A 2 46.82 37.42 -0.38
CA ALA A 2 46.03 36.26 -0.75
C ALA A 2 44.85 36.46 -1.72
N ASN A 3 44.64 35.39 -2.50
CA ASN A 3 43.49 35.04 -3.33
C ASN A 3 42.22 34.83 -2.48
N VAL A 4 41.06 35.32 -2.92
CA VAL A 4 39.75 34.84 -2.43
C VAL A 4 38.83 34.64 -3.63
N HIS A 5 39.00 33.50 -4.30
CA HIS A 5 37.95 32.93 -5.14
C HIS A 5 36.83 32.44 -4.22
N GLY A 6 35.69 33.13 -4.22
CA GLY A 6 34.48 32.68 -3.55
C GLY A 6 34.01 31.35 -4.14
N ASN A 7 34.08 30.29 -3.36
CA ASN A 7 33.56 28.97 -3.70
C ASN A 7 32.02 28.96 -3.54
N PRO A 8 31.24 28.73 -4.60
CA PRO A 8 29.80 28.55 -4.44
C PRO A 8 29.54 27.16 -3.86
N HIS A 9 29.27 27.10 -2.55
CA HIS A 9 28.77 25.89 -1.91
C HIS A 9 27.45 25.46 -2.57
N ARG A 10 27.55 24.42 -3.39
CA ARG A 10 26.44 23.72 -4.03
C ARG A 10 25.63 22.98 -2.95
N VAL A 11 24.49 23.52 -2.55
CA VAL A 11 23.54 22.80 -1.69
C VAL A 11 22.85 21.72 -2.53
N CYS A 12 23.44 20.51 -2.53
CA CYS A 12 22.95 19.31 -3.24
C CYS A 12 22.63 18.18 -2.25
N GLY A 13 22.00 18.47 -1.10
CA GLY A 13 21.86 17.50 0.01
C GLY A 13 20.47 16.90 0.25
N SER A 14 19.38 17.53 -0.21
CA SER A 14 18.04 17.20 0.34
C SER A 14 17.31 16.03 -0.34
N ARG A 15 17.57 15.75 -1.62
CA ARG A 15 16.85 14.67 -2.36
C ARG A 15 17.41 13.28 -2.13
N THR A 16 18.71 13.16 -1.85
CA THR A 16 19.39 11.88 -1.61
C THR A 16 19.05 11.33 -0.22
N GLN A 17 19.01 12.19 0.79
CA GLN A 17 18.64 11.82 2.17
C GLN A 17 17.19 11.31 2.25
N ALA A 18 16.24 12.00 1.62
CA ALA A 18 14.83 11.57 1.60
C ALA A 18 14.62 10.23 0.86
N GLY A 19 15.46 9.91 -0.12
CA GLY A 19 15.44 8.63 -0.81
C GLY A 19 15.97 7.49 0.05
N ALA A 20 17.07 7.73 0.78
CA ALA A 20 17.67 6.76 1.69
C ALA A 20 16.73 6.43 2.86
N GLU A 21 16.13 7.46 3.48
CA GLU A 21 15.19 7.29 4.59
C GLU A 21 13.95 6.49 4.18
N ARG A 22 13.43 6.75 2.98
CA ARG A 22 12.32 5.97 2.42
C ARG A 22 12.69 4.50 2.24
N LYS A 23 13.88 4.21 1.73
CA LYS A 23 14.35 2.83 1.54
C LYS A 23 14.47 2.11 2.89
N ARG A 24 14.96 2.80 3.93
CA ARG A 24 15.01 2.29 5.30
C ARG A 24 13.61 1.97 5.84
N ALA A 25 12.69 2.94 5.80
CA ALA A 25 11.33 2.78 6.30
C ALA A 25 10.55 1.66 5.57
N HIS A 26 10.69 1.56 4.25
CA HIS A 26 10.11 0.44 3.49
C HIS A 26 10.73 -0.91 3.88
N GLY A 27 12.04 -0.94 4.11
CA GLY A 27 12.75 -2.12 4.57
C GLY A 27 12.24 -2.62 5.92
N GLU A 28 12.07 -1.70 6.88
CA GLU A 28 11.56 -1.99 8.22
C GLU A 28 10.13 -2.50 8.19
N LEU A 29 9.24 -1.82 7.46
CA LEU A 29 7.85 -2.24 7.31
C LEU A 29 7.73 -3.61 6.63
N ALA A 30 8.53 -3.86 5.60
CA ALA A 30 8.53 -5.16 4.93
C ALA A 30 9.00 -6.29 5.86
N ASN A 31 10.00 -6.03 6.71
CA ASN A 31 10.46 -7.00 7.70
C ASN A 31 9.38 -7.28 8.76
N GLN A 32 8.66 -6.25 9.21
CA GLN A 32 7.54 -6.43 10.15
C GLN A 32 6.44 -7.30 9.55
N ILE A 33 6.06 -7.07 8.29
CA ILE A 33 5.05 -7.89 7.60
C ILE A 33 5.52 -9.33 7.45
N LEU A 34 6.77 -9.54 7.06
CA LEU A 34 7.34 -10.89 6.91
C LEU A 34 7.46 -11.64 8.23
N GLY A 35 7.63 -10.92 9.35
CA GLY A 35 7.58 -11.50 10.69
C GLY A 35 6.20 -12.05 11.06
N LEU A 36 5.13 -11.56 10.44
CA LEU A 36 3.75 -12.05 10.64
C LEU A 36 3.40 -13.21 9.69
N GLY A 37 4.01 -13.25 8.50
CA GLY A 37 3.79 -14.31 7.53
C GLY A 37 4.54 -14.10 6.23
N ASN A 38 4.87 -15.21 5.56
CA ASN A 38 5.60 -15.22 4.29
C ASN A 38 4.67 -15.28 3.06
N VAL A 39 3.40 -15.64 3.22
CA VAL A 39 2.38 -15.54 2.16
C VAL A 39 1.59 -14.25 2.36
N ILE A 40 1.80 -13.30 1.46
CA ILE A 40 1.19 -11.97 1.52
C ILE A 40 0.19 -11.87 0.38
N GLN A 41 -1.02 -11.44 0.69
CA GLN A 41 -2.06 -11.21 -0.31
C GLN A 41 -2.27 -9.70 -0.45
N SER A 42 -2.32 -9.23 -1.68
CA SER A 42 -2.54 -7.81 -1.99
C SER A 42 -3.47 -7.67 -3.16
N GLU A 43 -4.33 -6.66 -3.14
CA GLU A 43 -5.15 -6.31 -4.31
C GLU A 43 -4.27 -5.83 -5.47
N THR A 44 -4.64 -6.19 -6.69
CA THR A 44 -4.02 -5.66 -7.91
C THR A 44 -4.40 -4.19 -8.08
N LEU A 45 -3.51 -3.29 -7.68
CA LEU A 45 -3.72 -1.85 -7.78
C LEU A 45 -3.01 -1.27 -9.00
N SER A 46 -3.70 -0.37 -9.73
CA SER A 46 -3.05 0.41 -10.78
C SER A 46 -2.28 1.58 -10.15
N TYR A 47 -0.95 1.46 -10.09
CA TYR A 47 -0.08 2.54 -9.62
C TYR A 47 -0.19 3.81 -10.48
N LEU A 48 -0.53 3.66 -11.78
CA LEU A 48 -0.84 4.79 -12.67
C LEU A 48 -2.12 5.51 -12.24
N ALA A 49 -3.17 4.78 -11.88
CA ALA A 49 -4.40 5.39 -11.34
C ALA A 49 -4.12 6.08 -9.99
N PHE A 50 -3.29 5.48 -9.14
CA PHE A 50 -2.89 6.09 -7.87
C PHE A 50 -2.12 7.38 -8.09
N GLN A 51 -1.18 7.40 -9.04
CA GLN A 51 -0.43 8.61 -9.36
C GLN A 51 -1.34 9.73 -9.87
N LYS A 52 -2.35 9.41 -10.68
CA LYS A 52 -3.36 10.39 -11.12
C LYS A 52 -4.19 10.93 -9.96
N ASN A 53 -4.62 10.06 -9.04
CA ASN A 53 -5.54 10.44 -7.96
C ASN A 53 -4.86 11.12 -6.76
N TYR A 54 -3.62 10.73 -6.43
CA TYR A 54 -2.92 11.19 -5.23
C TYR A 54 -1.64 12.00 -5.55
N GLY A 55 -1.29 12.14 -6.82
CA GLY A 55 -0.26 13.05 -7.32
C GLY A 55 1.10 12.93 -6.60
N LYS A 56 1.54 14.05 -6.03
CA LYS A 56 2.86 14.17 -5.36
C LYS A 56 3.01 13.21 -4.18
N SER A 57 1.94 12.85 -3.49
CA SER A 57 1.99 11.92 -2.35
C SER A 57 2.46 10.53 -2.76
N VAL A 58 2.12 10.07 -3.98
CA VAL A 58 2.59 8.78 -4.50
C VAL A 58 4.08 8.82 -4.79
N LYS A 59 4.59 9.94 -5.31
CA LYS A 59 6.03 10.12 -5.55
C LYS A 59 6.83 10.12 -4.24
N VAL A 60 6.26 10.69 -3.18
CA VAL A 60 6.90 10.77 -1.85
C VAL A 60 6.84 9.43 -1.12
N ARG A 61 5.69 8.72 -1.15
CA ARG A 61 5.51 7.44 -0.45
C ARG A 61 5.97 6.23 -1.25
N ALA A 62 6.09 6.36 -2.57
CA ALA A 62 6.53 5.33 -3.51
C ALA A 62 5.94 3.92 -3.26
N PRO A 63 4.61 3.75 -3.21
CA PRO A 63 3.96 2.48 -2.88
C PRO A 63 4.35 1.34 -3.83
N GLY A 64 4.58 1.63 -5.12
CA GLY A 64 5.08 0.61 -6.06
C GLY A 64 6.48 0.11 -5.72
N MET A 65 7.38 0.98 -5.25
CA MET A 65 8.70 0.54 -4.79
C MET A 65 8.60 -0.30 -3.51
N PHE A 66 7.65 0.01 -2.65
CA PHE A 66 7.41 -0.77 -1.44
C PHE A 66 6.90 -2.18 -1.77
N VAL A 67 5.88 -2.31 -2.63
CA VAL A 67 5.34 -3.61 -3.02
C VAL A 67 6.38 -4.46 -3.75
N GLU A 68 7.18 -3.85 -4.62
CA GLU A 68 8.30 -4.55 -5.28
C GLU A 68 9.35 -5.06 -4.28
N GLN A 69 9.72 -4.24 -3.29
CA GLN A 69 10.63 -4.67 -2.23
C GLN A 69 10.03 -5.80 -1.38
N LEU A 70 8.74 -5.69 -1.06
CA LEU A 70 8.02 -6.68 -0.28
C LEU A 70 7.97 -8.03 -1.01
N ARG A 71 7.66 -8.01 -2.31
CA ARG A 71 7.66 -9.20 -3.18
C ARG A 71 9.02 -9.89 -3.17
N ARG A 72 10.10 -9.14 -3.44
CA ARG A 72 11.47 -9.70 -3.44
C ARG A 72 11.86 -10.33 -2.11
N LYS A 73 11.51 -9.68 -1.00
CA LYS A 73 11.81 -10.22 0.33
C LYS A 73 10.94 -11.43 0.68
N ALA A 74 9.67 -11.44 0.28
CA ALA A 74 8.79 -12.59 0.46
C ALA A 74 9.32 -13.80 -0.31
N GLU A 75 9.69 -13.62 -1.59
CA GLU A 75 10.31 -14.66 -2.42
C GLU A 75 11.63 -15.17 -1.80
N SER A 76 12.48 -14.26 -1.32
CA SER A 76 13.73 -14.63 -0.62
C SER A 76 13.50 -15.41 0.69
N ALA A 77 12.35 -15.25 1.34
CA ALA A 77 11.97 -15.96 2.56
C ALA A 77 11.20 -17.27 2.26
N GLY A 78 11.16 -17.72 1.00
CA GLY A 78 10.40 -18.91 0.58
C GLY A 78 8.88 -18.69 0.55
N GLY A 79 8.44 -17.45 0.65
CA GLY A 79 7.05 -17.01 0.56
C GLY A 79 6.67 -16.51 -0.82
N LYS A 80 5.50 -15.89 -0.93
CA LYS A 80 5.00 -15.29 -2.17
C LYS A 80 4.05 -14.14 -1.91
N LEU A 81 4.03 -13.20 -2.84
CA LEU A 81 3.00 -12.17 -2.91
C LEU A 81 1.94 -12.59 -3.94
N ILE A 82 0.70 -12.78 -3.49
CA ILE A 82 -0.43 -13.17 -4.32
C ILE A 82 -1.24 -11.92 -4.66
N ASP A 83 -1.36 -11.65 -5.95
CA ASP A 83 -2.18 -10.56 -6.46
C ASP A 83 -3.66 -11.01 -6.54
N LEU A 84 -4.51 -10.40 -5.73
CA LEU A 84 -5.95 -10.59 -5.75
C LEU A 84 -6.58 -9.65 -6.77
N HIS A 85 -7.31 -10.20 -7.73
CA HIS A 85 -7.92 -9.40 -8.79
C HIS A 85 -9.12 -8.60 -8.24
N THR A 86 -8.94 -7.29 -8.10
CA THR A 86 -9.89 -6.39 -7.43
C THR A 86 -11.23 -6.29 -8.15
N TRP A 87 -11.25 -6.43 -9.48
CA TRP A 87 -12.45 -6.27 -10.30
C TRP A 87 -13.40 -7.47 -10.24
N SER A 88 -12.87 -8.67 -10.02
CA SER A 88 -13.69 -9.88 -9.85
C SER A 88 -14.27 -9.93 -8.45
N LEU A 89 -13.47 -9.61 -7.43
CA LEU A 89 -13.89 -9.76 -6.04
C LEU A 89 -14.78 -8.62 -5.53
N LYS A 90 -14.57 -7.38 -6.01
CA LYS A 90 -15.33 -6.17 -5.59
C LYS A 90 -15.59 -6.09 -4.07
N MET A 91 -14.61 -6.48 -3.25
CA MET A 91 -14.78 -6.71 -1.81
C MET A 91 -15.20 -5.46 -1.03
N SER A 92 -14.80 -4.28 -1.50
CA SER A 92 -15.22 -3.00 -0.91
C SER A 92 -16.72 -2.70 -1.09
N GLN A 93 -17.38 -3.41 -2.00
CA GLN A 93 -18.81 -3.29 -2.33
C GLN A 93 -19.62 -4.48 -1.81
N TYR A 94 -18.98 -5.62 -1.55
CA TYR A 94 -19.63 -6.86 -1.16
C TYR A 94 -20.07 -6.83 0.32
N ASP A 95 -21.22 -7.44 0.58
CA ASP A 95 -21.71 -7.76 1.90
C ASP A 95 -21.92 -9.27 2.01
N HIS A 96 -21.20 -9.94 2.92
CA HIS A 96 -21.29 -11.38 3.13
C HIS A 96 -22.61 -11.81 3.77
N THR A 97 -23.27 -10.91 4.50
CA THR A 97 -24.50 -11.23 5.24
C THR A 97 -25.70 -11.31 4.29
N THR A 98 -25.72 -10.44 3.28
CA THR A 98 -26.81 -10.36 2.30
C THR A 98 -26.43 -10.92 0.93
N GLY A 99 -25.14 -11.13 0.65
CA GLY A 99 -24.62 -11.56 -0.65
C GLY A 99 -24.68 -10.46 -1.73
N VAL A 100 -25.01 -9.22 -1.37
CA VAL A 100 -25.28 -8.13 -2.32
C VAL A 100 -24.03 -7.26 -2.52
N PHE A 101 -23.87 -6.75 -3.75
CA PHE A 101 -22.87 -5.74 -4.08
C PHE A 101 -23.50 -4.36 -4.12
N THR A 102 -23.06 -3.46 -3.24
CA THR A 102 -23.50 -2.06 -3.23
C THR A 102 -22.32 -1.14 -3.55
N LYS A 103 -22.47 -0.28 -4.57
CA LYS A 103 -21.48 0.76 -4.85
C LYS A 103 -21.44 1.76 -3.70
N LYS A 104 -20.24 2.03 -3.18
CA LYS A 104 -20.03 2.97 -2.07
C LYS A 104 -19.01 4.05 -2.46
N PRO A 105 -19.20 5.31 -2.05
CA PRO A 105 -18.21 6.36 -2.27
C PRO A 105 -16.95 6.10 -1.42
N LEU A 106 -15.81 6.63 -1.88
CA LEU A 106 -14.49 6.53 -1.20
C LEU A 106 -14.46 7.21 0.18
N SER A 107 -15.34 8.19 0.40
CA SER A 107 -15.49 8.93 1.66
C SER A 107 -16.17 8.10 2.75
N GLN A 108 -17.05 7.18 2.37
CA GLN A 108 -17.69 6.29 3.33
C GLN A 108 -16.64 5.24 3.73
N ARG A 109 -16.21 5.21 4.99
CA ARG A 109 -15.21 4.24 5.49
C ARG A 109 -15.79 3.17 6.39
N TRP A 110 -17.03 3.38 6.82
CA TRP A 110 -17.80 2.47 7.65
C TRP A 110 -18.85 1.75 6.80
N HIS A 111 -18.98 0.44 7.03
CA HIS A 111 -19.94 -0.45 6.38
C HIS A 111 -20.91 -0.94 7.45
N VAL A 112 -22.19 -0.66 7.29
CA VAL A 112 -23.26 -1.30 8.09
C VAL A 112 -23.59 -2.61 7.40
N LEU A 113 -23.53 -3.72 8.14
CA LEU A 113 -23.88 -5.03 7.62
C LEU A 113 -25.39 -5.11 7.40
N GLY A 114 -25.82 -5.70 6.27
CA GLY A 114 -27.22 -5.70 5.86
C GLY A 114 -28.15 -6.53 6.75
N ASP A 115 -27.60 -7.47 7.52
CA ASP A 115 -28.32 -8.20 8.59
C ASP A 115 -28.50 -7.40 9.89
N GLY A 116 -27.91 -6.20 9.97
CA GLY A 116 -27.96 -5.35 11.17
C GLY A 116 -27.04 -5.80 12.31
N SER A 117 -26.16 -6.78 12.08
CA SER A 117 -25.24 -7.31 13.11
C SER A 117 -24.19 -6.30 13.59
N GLY A 118 -23.94 -5.24 12.84
CA GLY A 118 -23.13 -4.12 13.30
C GLY A 118 -22.52 -3.26 12.21
N VAL A 119 -21.59 -2.40 12.63
CA VAL A 119 -20.84 -1.51 11.76
C VAL A 119 -19.37 -1.89 11.80
N VAL A 120 -18.79 -2.14 10.62
CA VAL A 120 -17.38 -2.52 10.46
C VAL A 120 -16.63 -1.49 9.65
N GLN A 121 -15.33 -1.35 9.89
CA GLN A 121 -14.48 -0.54 9.01
C GLN A 121 -14.33 -1.28 7.68
N ARG A 122 -14.64 -0.61 6.57
CA ARG A 122 -14.64 -1.18 5.21
C ARG A 122 -13.31 -1.82 4.84
N ASP A 123 -12.20 -1.14 5.14
CA ASP A 123 -10.87 -1.59 4.73
C ASP A 123 -10.44 -2.88 5.48
N VAL A 124 -10.77 -2.96 6.78
CA VAL A 124 -10.55 -4.17 7.59
C VAL A 124 -11.46 -5.29 7.13
N TYR A 125 -12.72 -4.96 6.85
CA TYR A 125 -13.71 -5.91 6.39
C TYR A 125 -13.36 -6.50 5.01
N SER A 126 -12.86 -5.68 4.06
CA SER A 126 -12.36 -6.20 2.78
C SER A 126 -11.16 -7.12 2.94
N ALA A 127 -10.25 -6.85 3.90
CA ALA A 127 -9.14 -7.74 4.19
C ALA A 127 -9.60 -9.07 4.81
N PHE A 128 -10.64 -9.03 5.65
CA PHE A 128 -11.27 -10.24 6.19
C PHE A 128 -11.92 -11.09 5.10
N LEU A 129 -12.67 -10.46 4.18
CA LEU A 129 -13.27 -11.15 3.04
C LEU A 129 -12.21 -11.75 2.12
N ALA A 130 -11.13 -11.03 1.85
CA ALA A 130 -10.01 -11.52 1.05
C ALA A 130 -9.44 -12.84 1.59
N ARG A 131 -9.34 -12.96 2.93
CA ARG A 131 -8.90 -14.18 3.59
C ARG A 131 -9.88 -15.35 3.42
N CYS A 132 -11.18 -15.09 3.32
CA CYS A 132 -12.22 -16.13 3.29
C CYS A 132 -12.58 -16.65 1.89
N VAL A 133 -12.14 -15.97 0.82
CA VAL A 133 -12.47 -16.32 -0.58
C VAL A 133 -11.46 -17.33 -1.19
N MET A 134 -10.38 -17.66 -0.47
CA MET A 134 -9.45 -18.74 -0.83
C MET A 134 -9.73 -19.99 0.02
#